data_AF-A0A7Y2GPF2-F1
#
_entry.id   AF-A0A7Y2GPF2-F1
#
_cell.length_a   1.000
_cell.length_b   1.000
_cell.length_c   1.000
_cell.angle_alpha   90.00
_cell.angle_beta   90.00
_cell.angle_gamma   90.00
#
_symmetry.space_group_name_H-M   'P 1'
#
loop_
_entity.id
_entity.type
_entity.pdbx_description
1 polymer ?
#
loop_
_entity_poly.entity_id
_entity_poly.type
_entity_poly.pdbx_seq_one_letter_code
_entity_poly.pdbx_strand_id
1 'polypeptide(L)'
;AMGKNKGIVMDGRDIGTTVFPDAELKIFMTASITARATRRYKELLEKGEEVSYKDVLENVQKRDYIDSNREFSPLRKADDAIEFDNSDMGLQEQFERLNSIAQRYIEKT
;
A
#
# COMPACT_ATOMS: atom_id res chain seq x y z
N ALA A 1 -22.81 -8.22 6.48
CA ALA A 1 -21.38 -7.94 6.75
C ALA A 1 -20.82 -7.13 5.60
N MET A 2 -19.91 -6.19 5.90
CA MET A 2 -19.20 -5.41 4.88
C MET A 2 -18.45 -6.37 3.93
N GLY A 3 -18.41 -6.07 2.63
CA GLY A 3 -17.72 -6.89 1.62
C GLY A 3 -18.50 -8.08 1.05
N LYS A 4 -19.61 -8.52 1.69
CA LYS A 4 -20.41 -9.67 1.21
C LYS A 4 -21.00 -9.46 -0.19
N ASN A 5 -21.35 -8.22 -0.53
CA ASN A 5 -21.91 -7.86 -1.83
C ASN A 5 -20.84 -7.37 -2.82
N LYS A 6 -19.54 -7.59 -2.52
CA LYS A 6 -18.40 -7.10 -3.30
C LYS A 6 -18.44 -5.57 -3.50
N GLY A 7 -17.64 -5.05 -4.43
CA GLY A 7 -17.67 -3.62 -4.81
C GLY A 7 -17.00 -2.66 -3.83
N ILE A 8 -16.09 -3.16 -2.99
CA ILE A 8 -15.35 -2.36 -2.00
C ILE A 8 -13.87 -2.38 -2.34
N VAL A 9 -13.23 -1.22 -2.25
CA VAL A 9 -11.77 -1.08 -2.23
C VAL A 9 -11.37 -0.74 -0.81
N MET A 10 -10.39 -1.47 -0.25
CA MET A 10 -9.91 -1.26 1.11
C MET A 10 -8.38 -1.26 1.12
N ASP A 11 -7.79 -0.28 1.80
CA ASP A 11 -6.36 -0.21 2.08
C ASP A 11 -6.07 -0.45 3.56
N GLY A 12 -4.90 -1.00 3.86
CA GLY A 12 -4.50 -1.33 5.22
C GLY A 12 -3.26 -2.22 5.26
N ARG A 13 -2.98 -2.84 6.42
CA ARG A 13 -1.77 -3.65 6.63
C ARG A 13 -2.02 -5.15 6.55
N ASP A 14 -3.20 -5.58 6.98
CA ASP A 14 -3.60 -6.98 7.17
C ASP A 14 -4.91 -7.32 6.44
N ILE A 15 -5.27 -6.52 5.43
CA ILE A 15 -6.53 -6.68 4.70
C ILE A 15 -6.60 -8.03 4.00
N GLY A 16 -5.61 -8.37 3.17
CA GLY A 16 -5.60 -9.61 2.41
C GLY A 16 -5.21 -10.87 3.21
N THR A 17 -4.77 -10.72 4.45
CA THR A 17 -4.33 -11.83 5.32
C THR A 17 -5.28 -12.11 6.47
N THR A 18 -5.96 -11.09 7.00
CA THR A 18 -6.81 -11.20 8.21
C THR A 18 -8.24 -10.71 7.98
N VAL A 19 -8.42 -9.51 7.43
CA VAL A 19 -9.77 -8.88 7.35
C VAL A 19 -10.61 -9.47 6.21
N PHE A 20 -10.03 -9.60 5.03
CA PHE A 20 -10.62 -10.17 3.82
C PHE A 20 -9.66 -11.19 3.20
N PRO A 21 -9.43 -12.34 3.86
CA PRO A 21 -8.57 -13.41 3.34
C PRO A 21 -9.11 -14.03 2.05
N ASP A 22 -10.41 -13.87 1.77
CA ASP A 22 -11.06 -14.37 0.54
C ASP A 22 -11.30 -13.26 -0.50
N ALA A 23 -10.61 -12.12 -0.39
CA ALA A 23 -10.71 -11.05 -1.39
C ALA A 23 -10.28 -11.55 -2.78
N GLU A 24 -11.08 -11.23 -3.79
CA GLU A 24 -10.88 -11.69 -5.18
C GLU A 24 -9.61 -11.12 -5.83
N LEU A 25 -9.21 -9.92 -5.40
CA LEU A 25 -7.99 -9.25 -5.82
C LEU A 25 -7.27 -8.68 -4.60
N LYS A 26 -6.02 -9.09 -4.41
CA LYS A 26 -5.14 -8.57 -3.37
C LYS A 26 -3.89 -7.97 -4.00
N ILE A 27 -3.63 -6.71 -3.68
CA ILE A 27 -2.42 -6.00 -4.12
C ILE A 27 -1.57 -5.73 -2.89
N PHE A 28 -0.30 -6.14 -2.93
CA PHE A 28 0.70 -5.79 -1.94
C PHE A 28 1.62 -4.71 -2.53
N MET A 29 1.27 -3.45 -2.26
CA MET A 29 1.99 -2.29 -2.79
C MET A 29 3.28 -2.05 -2.01
N THR A 30 4.40 -1.99 -2.71
CA THR A 30 5.74 -1.74 -2.15
C THR A 30 6.38 -0.53 -2.81
N ALA A 31 7.42 0.00 -2.17
CA ALA A 31 8.35 0.95 -2.75
C ALA A 31 9.61 1.06 -1.91
N SER A 32 10.68 1.50 -2.55
CA SER A 32 11.93 1.86 -1.90
C SER A 32 11.68 2.89 -0.80
N ILE A 33 12.45 2.76 0.27
CA ILE A 33 12.31 3.62 1.45
C ILE A 33 12.56 5.09 1.11
N THR A 34 13.50 5.33 0.20
CA THR A 34 13.87 6.67 -0.27
C THR A 34 12.76 7.28 -1.11
N ALA A 35 12.09 6.52 -1.98
CA ALA A 35 10.94 7.02 -2.75
C ALA A 35 9.79 7.41 -1.82
N ARG A 36 9.46 6.57 -0.83
CA ARG A 36 8.39 6.86 0.15
C ARG A 36 8.72 8.06 1.02
N ALA A 37 9.94 8.13 1.55
CA ALA A 37 10.40 9.28 2.34
C ALA A 37 10.38 10.57 1.51
N THR A 38 10.80 10.53 0.25
CA THR A 38 10.79 11.71 -0.65
C THR A 38 9.37 12.20 -0.94
N ARG A 39 8.43 11.30 -1.25
CA ARG A 39 7.02 11.67 -1.47
C ARG A 39 6.42 12.28 -0.21
N ARG A 40 6.65 11.64 0.94
CA ARG A 40 6.15 12.14 2.24
C ARG A 40 6.75 13.50 2.60
N TYR A 41 8.04 13.68 2.37
CA TYR A 41 8.71 14.95 2.63
C TYR A 41 8.11 16.09 1.80
N LYS A 42 7.91 15.86 0.49
CA LYS A 42 7.24 16.84 -0.38
C LYS A 42 5.82 17.18 0.09
N GLU A 43 5.03 16.17 0.45
CA GLU A 43 3.67 16.37 0.99
C GLU A 43 3.65 17.25 2.26
N LEU A 44 4.61 17.07 3.15
CA LEU A 44 4.73 17.85 4.39
C LEU A 44 5.15 19.30 4.09
N LEU A 45 6.10 19.51 3.18
CA LEU A 45 6.49 20.85 2.74
C LEU A 45 5.35 21.60 2.06
N GLU A 46 4.56 20.91 1.23
CA GLU A 46 3.37 21.48 0.57
C GLU A 46 2.29 21.91 1.58
N LYS A 47 2.25 21.26 2.75
CA LYS A 47 1.39 21.62 3.89
C LYS A 47 1.95 22.74 4.76
N GLY A 48 3.16 23.22 4.47
CA GLY A 48 3.85 24.25 5.25
C GLY A 48 4.51 23.75 6.53
N GLU A 49 4.74 22.44 6.66
CA GLU A 49 5.43 21.88 7.82
C GLU A 49 6.95 22.02 7.68
N GLU A 50 7.62 22.51 8.73
CA GLU A 50 9.07 22.55 8.82
C GLU A 50 9.60 21.22 9.38
N VAL A 51 9.99 20.32 8.48
CA VAL A 51 10.57 19.01 8.81
C VAL A 51 11.88 18.81 8.07
N SER A 52 12.78 17.98 8.59
CA SER A 52 13.96 17.56 7.82
C SER A 52 13.69 16.25 7.06
N TYR A 53 14.30 16.08 5.89
CA TYR A 53 14.22 14.82 5.15
C TYR A 53 14.69 13.62 5.99
N LYS A 54 15.72 13.82 6.82
CA LYS A 54 16.27 12.80 7.70
C LYS A 54 15.23 12.30 8.70
N ASP A 55 14.50 13.21 9.35
CA ASP A 55 13.46 12.85 10.32
C ASP A 55 12.31 12.10 9.63
N VAL A 56 11.95 12.51 8.41
CA VAL A 56 10.91 11.81 7.62
C VAL A 56 11.38 10.39 7.28
N LEU A 57 12.62 10.21 6.84
CA LEU A 57 13.18 8.90 6.51
C LEU A 57 13.21 7.97 7.72
N GLU A 58 13.70 8.46 8.87
CA GLU A 58 13.75 7.68 10.12
C GLU A 58 12.33 7.28 10.58
N ASN A 59 11.36 8.19 10.45
CA ASN A 59 9.97 7.89 10.76
C ASN A 59 9.39 6.81 9.84
N VAL A 60 9.67 6.86 8.54
CA VAL A 60 9.22 5.84 7.59
C VAL A 60 9.82 4.47 7.93
N GLN A 61 11.14 4.40 8.20
CA GLN A 61 11.82 3.17 8.60
C GLN A 61 11.25 2.58 9.90
N LYS A 62 11.06 3.43 10.91
CA LYS A 62 10.51 3.01 12.20
C LYS A 62 9.09 2.46 12.05
N ARG A 63 8.26 3.10 11.23
CA ARG A 63 6.89 2.65 10.96
C ARG A 63 6.88 1.30 10.27
N ASP A 64 7.70 1.10 9.24
CA ASP A 64 7.80 -0.19 8.56
C ASP A 64 8.23 -1.30 9.52
N TYR A 65 9.24 -1.03 10.36
CA TYR A 65 9.69 -2.00 11.36
C TYR A 65 8.58 -2.38 12.33
N ILE A 66 7.85 -1.41 12.87
CA ILE A 66 6.73 -1.66 13.79
C ILE A 66 5.62 -2.45 13.09
N ASP A 67 5.22 -2.01 11.89
CA ASP A 67 4.13 -2.64 11.13
C ASP A 67 4.45 -4.10 10.78
N SER A 68 5.69 -4.42 10.42
CA SER A 68 6.11 -5.78 10.06
C SER A 68 6.41 -6.69 11.26
N ASN A 69 6.75 -6.14 12.43
CA ASN A 69 7.16 -6.91 13.62
C ASN A 69 6.12 -6.93 14.75
N ARG A 70 4.97 -6.27 14.58
CA ARG A 70 3.88 -6.35 15.57
C ARG A 70 3.39 -7.80 15.74
N GLU A 71 3.05 -8.16 16.98
CA GLU A 71 2.60 -9.50 17.35
C GLU A 71 1.29 -9.89 16.65
N PHE A 72 0.34 -8.97 16.60
CA PHE A 72 -0.99 -9.20 16.02
C PHE A 72 -1.10 -8.59 14.63
N SER A 73 -1.51 -9.41 13.67
CA SER A 73 -1.75 -9.03 12.26
C SER A 73 -0.60 -8.25 11.60
N PRO A 74 0.65 -8.71 11.62
CA PRO A 74 1.78 -7.98 11.03
C PRO A 74 1.57 -7.68 9.54
N LEU A 75 2.14 -6.58 9.06
CA LEU A 75 2.22 -6.27 7.64
C LEU A 75 3.00 -7.36 6.92
N ARG A 76 2.28 -8.19 6.17
CA ARG A 76 2.82 -9.29 5.38
C ARG A 76 2.04 -9.43 4.08
N LYS A 77 2.74 -9.82 3.03
CA LYS A 77 2.12 -10.18 1.76
C LYS A 77 1.34 -11.48 1.92
N ALA A 78 0.08 -11.51 1.48
CA ALA A 78 -0.68 -12.76 1.37
C ALA A 78 -0.11 -13.62 0.22
N ASP A 79 -0.19 -14.95 0.33
CA ASP A 79 0.44 -15.85 -0.65
C ASP A 79 -0.09 -15.66 -2.08
N ASP A 80 -1.36 -15.26 -2.21
CA ASP A 80 -2.06 -14.97 -3.46
C ASP A 80 -2.07 -13.48 -3.83
N ALA A 81 -1.40 -12.61 -3.06
CA ALA A 81 -1.33 -11.18 -3.38
C ALA A 81 -0.29 -10.89 -4.48
N ILE A 82 -0.68 -10.02 -5.40
CA ILE A 82 0.20 -9.48 -6.43
C ILE A 82 1.09 -8.42 -5.78
N GLU A 83 2.40 -8.63 -5.78
CA GLU A 83 3.36 -7.61 -5.37
C GLU A 83 3.46 -6.51 -6.43
N PHE A 84 3.34 -5.26 -6.00
CA PHE A 84 3.32 -4.09 -6.88
C PHE A 84 4.30 -3.03 -6.38
N ASP A 85 5.50 -3.00 -6.95
CA ASP A 85 6.50 -1.98 -6.65
C ASP A 85 6.21 -0.71 -7.47
N ASN A 86 5.97 0.40 -6.77
CA ASN A 86 5.73 1.70 -7.40
C ASN A 86 6.89 2.69 -7.21
N SER A 87 8.10 2.25 -6.86
CA SER A 87 9.27 3.10 -6.56
C SER A 87 9.50 4.19 -7.60
N ASP A 88 9.48 3.80 -8.87
CA ASP A 88 9.83 4.66 -10.02
C ASP A 88 8.61 5.05 -10.86
N MET A 89 7.40 4.96 -10.30
CA MET A 89 6.16 5.25 -11.01
C MET A 89 5.56 6.60 -10.60
N GLY A 90 4.98 7.30 -11.59
CA GLY A 90 4.08 8.42 -11.36
C GLY A 90 2.66 7.96 -11.01
N LEU A 91 1.84 8.89 -10.49
CA LEU A 91 0.45 8.59 -10.09
C LEU A 91 -0.37 8.01 -11.25
N GLN A 92 -0.24 8.58 -12.45
CA GLN A 92 -1.00 8.14 -13.61
C GLN A 92 -0.60 6.74 -14.07
N GLU A 93 0.69 6.45 -14.18
CA GLU A 93 1.18 5.12 -14.54
C GLU A 93 0.74 4.06 -13.51
N GLN A 94 0.86 4.38 -12.22
CA GLN A 94 0.38 3.49 -11.16
C GLN A 94 -1.12 3.21 -11.31
N PHE A 95 -1.92 4.24 -11.56
CA PHE A 95 -3.37 4.10 -11.75
C PHE A 95 -3.69 3.21 -12.95
N GLU A 96 -3.09 3.47 -14.10
CA GLU A 96 -3.34 2.72 -15.34
C GLU A 96 -3.00 1.23 -15.17
N ARG A 97 -1.86 0.92 -14.53
CA ARG A 97 -1.46 -0.47 -14.25
C ARG A 97 -2.41 -1.16 -13.28
N LEU A 98 -2.76 -0.53 -12.15
CA LEU A 98 -3.68 -1.10 -11.17
C LEU A 98 -5.09 -1.27 -11.73
N ASN A 99 -5.59 -0.29 -12.49
CA ASN A 99 -6.88 -0.37 -13.15
C ASN A 99 -6.89 -1.51 -14.18
N SER A 100 -5.84 -1.66 -14.99
CA SER A 100 -5.74 -2.78 -15.94
C SER A 100 -5.78 -4.14 -15.23
N ILE A 101 -5.10 -4.28 -14.09
CA ILE A 101 -5.17 -5.50 -13.27
C ILE A 101 -6.60 -5.70 -12.77
N ALA A 102 -7.23 -4.69 -12.17
CA ALA A 102 -8.58 -4.79 -11.63
C ALA A 102 -9.62 -5.20 -12.68
N GLN A 103 -9.58 -4.60 -13.87
CA GLN A 103 -10.51 -4.94 -14.96
C GLN A 103 -10.43 -6.42 -15.35
N ARG A 104 -9.24 -7.03 -15.37
CA ARG A 104 -9.08 -8.46 -15.67
C ARG A 104 -9.74 -9.38 -14.65
N TYR A 105 -9.94 -8.94 -13.41
CA TYR A 105 -10.64 -9.72 -12.39
C TYR A 105 -12.15 -9.49 -12.45
N ILE A 106 -12.56 -8.25 -12.75
CA ILE A 106 -13.96 -7.89 -12.94
C ILE A 106 -14.54 -8.62 -14.16
N GLU A 107 -13.84 -8.64 -15.29
CA GLU A 107 -14.30 -9.29 -16.53
C GLU A 107 -14.38 -10.83 -16.44
N LYS A 108 -13.67 -11.44 -15.49
CA LYS A 108 -13.68 -12.89 -15.25
C LYS A 108 -14.83 -13.35 -14.35
N THR A 109 -15.55 -12.42 -13.75
CA THR A 109 -16.64 -12.67 -12.78
C THR A 109 -17.99 -12.44 -13.43
#